data_AF-A0A3C1K6U3-F1
#
_entry.id   AF-A0A3C1K6U3-F1
#
_cell.length_a   1.000
_cell.length_b   1.000
_cell.length_c   1.000
_cell.angle_alpha   90.00
_cell.angle_beta   90.00
_cell.angle_gamma   90.00
#
_symmetry.space_group_name_H-M   'P 1'
#
loop_
_entity.id
_entity.type
_entity.pdbx_description
1 polymer ?
#
loop_
_entity_poly.entity_id
_entity_poly.type
_entity_poly.pdbx_seq_one_letter_code
_entity_poly.pdbx_strand_id
1 'polypeptide(L)'
;MFIAFSFIPMMCAYAAYCNTEKRVAGYTAMIFAGAYAVFILMVYFGQVTAVRLDNLNEQAAQILDYQKFGLFFNYDLLGYGLMALSTFFTGLTIEPKTKADKWLKWLLLIHGIFFISCFIMPILGMFNQDSQSLTWIGTAVLMFWCVYFVPVGLLSFLYFKKQA
;
A
#
# COMPACT_ATOMS: atom_id res chain seq x y z
N MET A 1 1.13 -10.16 0.05
CA MET A 1 1.76 -10.62 1.32
C MET A 1 3.21 -10.13 1.49
N PHE A 2 4.16 -10.48 0.61
CA PHE A 2 5.58 -10.11 0.81
C PHE A 2 5.83 -8.61 0.93
N ILE A 3 5.08 -7.78 0.18
CA ILE A 3 5.13 -6.32 0.32
C ILE A 3 4.75 -5.90 1.74
N ALA A 4 3.70 -6.47 2.34
CA ALA A 4 3.32 -6.17 3.72
C ALA A 4 4.43 -6.54 4.73
N PHE A 5 5.08 -7.69 4.54
CA PHE A 5 6.18 -8.12 5.40
C PHE A 5 7.42 -7.24 5.29
N SER A 6 7.75 -6.71 4.11
CA SER A 6 8.89 -5.81 3.93
C SER A 6 8.56 -4.35 4.26
N PHE A 7 7.31 -3.94 4.10
CA PHE A 7 6.87 -2.56 4.32
C PHE A 7 6.91 -2.18 5.81
N ILE A 8 6.48 -3.05 6.73
CA ILE A 8 6.49 -2.75 8.16
C ILE A 8 7.92 -2.42 8.66
N PRO A 9 8.95 -3.28 8.46
CA PRO A 9 10.32 -2.97 8.91
C PRO A 9 10.86 -1.68 8.28
N MET A 10 10.52 -1.41 7.02
CA MET A 10 10.89 -0.16 6.35
C MET A 10 10.30 1.06 7.06
N MET A 11 9.01 1.02 7.44
CA MET A 11 8.37 2.11 8.19
C MET A 11 8.95 2.24 9.61
N CYS A 12 9.28 1.13 10.26
CA CYS A 12 9.99 1.15 11.55
C CYS A 12 11.37 1.82 11.43
N ALA A 13 12.12 1.53 10.37
CA ALA A 13 13.42 2.18 10.12
C ALA A 13 13.26 3.70 9.95
N TYR A 14 12.25 4.15 9.19
CA TYR A 14 11.95 5.58 9.09
C TYR A 14 11.60 6.23 10.42
N ALA A 15 10.79 5.57 11.25
CA ALA A 15 10.46 6.07 12.58
C ALA A 15 11.67 6.08 13.53
N ALA A 16 12.58 5.11 13.40
CA ALA A 16 13.79 5.01 14.22
C ALA A 16 14.83 6.09 13.88
N TYR A 17 15.02 6.39 12.59
CA TYR A 17 16.01 7.36 12.12
C TYR A 17 15.48 8.80 11.99
N CYS A 18 14.23 9.07 12.39
CA CYS A 18 13.68 10.42 12.36
C CYS A 18 14.05 11.23 13.62
N ASN A 19 14.13 12.55 13.45
CA ASN A 19 14.36 13.45 14.56
C ASN A 19 13.21 13.41 15.58
N THR A 20 13.52 13.72 16.84
CA THR A 20 12.56 13.69 17.95
C THR A 20 11.29 14.50 17.68
N GLU A 21 11.43 15.67 17.05
CA GLU A 21 10.31 16.56 16.67
C GLU A 21 9.34 15.91 15.67
N LYS A 22 9.79 14.90 14.91
CA LYS A 22 9.03 14.24 13.85
C LYS A 22 8.54 12.84 14.24
N ARG A 23 8.79 12.41 15.48
CA ARG A 23 8.39 11.08 15.97
C ARG A 23 6.90 10.81 15.86
N VAL A 24 6.07 11.83 16.08
CA VAL A 24 4.62 11.70 15.92
C VAL A 24 4.26 11.26 14.51
N ALA A 25 4.85 11.88 13.48
CA ALA A 25 4.64 11.46 12.10
C ALA A 25 5.15 10.02 11.84
N GLY A 26 6.30 9.66 12.41
CA GLY A 26 6.82 8.29 12.32
C GLY A 26 5.91 7.24 12.96
N TYR A 27 5.35 7.52 14.15
CA TYR A 27 4.39 6.64 14.82
C TYR A 27 3.07 6.54 14.05
N THR A 28 2.55 7.65 13.56
CA THR A 28 1.36 7.65 12.70
C THR A 28 1.58 6.82 11.44
N ALA A 29 2.75 6.95 10.81
CA ALA A 29 3.11 6.14 9.65
C ALA A 29 3.12 4.63 9.98
N MET A 30 3.69 4.24 11.13
CA MET A 30 3.72 2.83 11.55
C MET A 30 2.33 2.27 11.87
N ILE A 31 1.44 3.07 12.47
CA ILE A 31 0.06 2.64 12.75
C ILE A 31 -0.67 2.34 11.44
N PHE A 32 -0.60 3.23 10.46
CA PHE A 32 -1.17 3.01 9.14
C PHE A 32 -0.53 1.83 8.41
N ALA A 33 0.79 1.63 8.56
CA ALA A 33 1.49 0.47 8.00
C ALA A 33 1.01 -0.86 8.59
N GLY A 34 0.79 -0.89 9.92
CA GLY A 34 0.24 -2.05 10.61
C GLY A 34 -1.17 -2.35 10.14
N ALA A 35 -2.04 -1.33 10.05
CA ALA A 35 -3.40 -1.51 9.54
C ALA A 35 -3.41 -2.01 8.09
N TYR A 36 -2.60 -1.41 7.20
CA TYR A 36 -2.36 -1.90 5.84
C TYR A 36 -2.01 -3.40 5.84
N ALA A 37 -1.01 -3.79 6.63
CA ALA A 37 -0.56 -5.17 6.67
C ALA A 37 -1.65 -6.14 7.14
N VAL A 38 -2.47 -5.76 8.12
CA VAL A 38 -3.60 -6.59 8.57
C VAL A 38 -4.59 -6.82 7.42
N PHE A 39 -5.00 -5.77 6.71
CA PHE A 39 -5.92 -5.92 5.57
C PHE A 39 -5.34 -6.83 4.48
N ILE A 40 -4.11 -6.57 4.05
CA ILE A 40 -3.45 -7.37 3.01
C ILE A 40 -3.25 -8.81 3.45
N LEU A 41 -2.76 -9.06 4.66
CA LEU A 41 -2.57 -10.43 5.13
C LEU A 41 -3.90 -11.17 5.25
N MET A 42 -4.96 -10.50 5.71
CA MET A 42 -6.29 -11.08 5.80
C MET A 42 -6.82 -11.52 4.43
N VAL A 43 -6.81 -10.64 3.43
CA VAL A 43 -7.37 -10.96 2.10
C VAL A 43 -6.55 -12.03 1.38
N TYR A 44 -5.22 -11.93 1.39
CA TYR A 44 -4.38 -12.91 0.69
C TYR A 44 -4.33 -14.26 1.42
N PHE A 45 -4.28 -14.29 2.75
CA PHE A 45 -4.37 -15.54 3.49
C PHE A 45 -5.71 -16.23 3.27
N GLY A 46 -6.81 -15.47 3.27
CA GLY A 46 -8.14 -15.99 2.94
C GLY A 46 -8.21 -16.59 1.54
N GLN A 47 -7.66 -15.92 0.52
CA GLN A 47 -7.63 -16.45 -0.84
C GLN A 47 -6.81 -17.74 -0.96
N VAL A 48 -5.58 -17.75 -0.41
CA VAL A 48 -4.70 -18.92 -0.51
C VAL A 48 -5.30 -20.12 0.21
N THR A 49 -5.89 -19.91 1.40
CA THR A 49 -6.54 -20.99 2.15
C THR A 49 -7.81 -21.48 1.46
N ALA A 50 -8.65 -20.58 0.96
CA ALA A 50 -9.88 -20.94 0.26
C ALA A 50 -9.60 -21.76 -1.02
N VAL A 51 -8.67 -21.30 -1.87
CA VAL A 51 -8.29 -22.01 -3.11
C VAL A 51 -7.61 -23.34 -2.81
N ARG A 52 -6.86 -23.44 -1.71
CA ARG A 52 -6.14 -24.66 -1.36
C ARG A 52 -7.04 -25.74 -0.76
N LEU A 53 -8.05 -25.35 0.01
CA LEU A 53 -8.85 -26.28 0.83
C LEU A 53 -10.17 -26.69 0.17
N ASP A 54 -10.70 -25.90 -0.76
CA ASP A 54 -11.97 -26.19 -1.43
C ASP A 54 -12.00 -25.65 -2.86
N ASN A 55 -12.92 -26.15 -3.68
CA ASN A 55 -13.25 -25.52 -4.95
C ASN A 55 -14.17 -24.33 -4.68
N LEU A 56 -13.79 -23.14 -5.15
CA LEU A 56 -14.61 -21.94 -5.01
C LEU A 56 -15.95 -22.12 -5.73
N ASN A 57 -17.03 -22.29 -4.97
CA ASN A 57 -18.38 -22.17 -5.51
C ASN A 57 -18.64 -20.72 -5.99
N GLU A 58 -19.71 -20.51 -6.76
CA GLU A 58 -19.97 -19.20 -7.35
C GLU A 58 -20.09 -18.08 -6.31
N GLN A 59 -20.78 -18.33 -5.20
CA GLN A 59 -20.98 -17.34 -4.13
C GLN A 59 -19.65 -16.95 -3.46
N ALA A 60 -18.79 -17.93 -3.17
CA ALA A 60 -17.47 -17.69 -2.62
C ALA A 60 -16.60 -16.93 -3.63
N ALA A 61 -16.67 -17.29 -4.92
CA ALA A 61 -15.96 -16.55 -5.97
C ALA A 61 -16.43 -15.08 -6.04
N GLN A 62 -17.72 -14.78 -5.87
CA GLN A 62 -18.21 -13.38 -5.86
C GLN A 62 -17.59 -12.53 -4.73
N ILE A 63 -17.10 -13.15 -3.66
CA ILE A 63 -16.51 -12.47 -2.51
C ILE A 63 -14.98 -12.41 -2.63
N LEU A 64 -14.37 -13.52 -3.04
CA LEU A 64 -12.93 -13.77 -2.95
C LEU A 64 -12.17 -13.50 -4.25
N ASP A 65 -12.84 -13.62 -5.41
CA ASP A 65 -12.21 -13.42 -6.71
C ASP A 65 -12.09 -11.92 -7.04
N TYR A 66 -10.85 -11.45 -7.21
CA TYR A 66 -10.59 -10.04 -7.49
C TYR A 66 -11.07 -9.63 -8.88
N GLN A 67 -11.22 -10.58 -9.82
CA GLN A 67 -11.79 -10.29 -11.13
C GLN A 67 -13.26 -9.90 -11.07
N LYS A 68 -13.94 -10.23 -9.95
CA LYS A 68 -15.35 -9.92 -9.72
C LYS A 68 -15.57 -8.63 -8.92
N PHE A 69 -14.49 -7.94 -8.54
CA PHE A 69 -14.52 -6.70 -7.75
C PHE A 69 -15.34 -6.82 -6.45
N GLY A 70 -15.28 -8.00 -5.81
CA GLY A 70 -16.03 -8.32 -4.60
C GLY A 70 -15.46 -7.73 -3.32
N LEU A 71 -15.92 -8.23 -2.17
CA LEU A 71 -15.56 -7.71 -0.85
C LEU A 71 -14.04 -7.70 -0.61
N PHE A 72 -13.33 -8.77 -0.98
CA PHE A 72 -11.89 -8.85 -0.77
C PHE A 72 -11.13 -7.82 -1.62
N PHE A 73 -11.58 -7.53 -2.84
CA PHE A 73 -11.01 -6.46 -3.65
C PHE A 73 -11.17 -5.10 -2.98
N ASN A 74 -12.34 -4.82 -2.39
CA ASN A 74 -12.57 -3.56 -1.67
C ASN A 74 -11.68 -3.43 -0.43
N TYR A 75 -11.46 -4.52 0.31
CA TYR A 75 -10.55 -4.54 1.47
C TYR A 75 -9.09 -4.42 1.07
N ASP A 76 -8.68 -5.04 -0.03
CA ASP A 76 -7.35 -4.89 -0.61
C ASP A 76 -7.07 -3.43 -0.97
N LEU A 77 -8.01 -2.79 -1.67
CA LEU A 77 -7.91 -1.40 -2.08
C LEU A 77 -7.91 -0.45 -0.86
N LEU A 78 -8.74 -0.71 0.16
CA LEU A 78 -8.68 0.02 1.42
C LEU A 78 -7.30 -0.11 2.08
N GLY A 79 -6.78 -1.33 2.20
CA GLY A 79 -5.44 -1.58 2.74
C GLY A 79 -4.39 -0.75 2.02
N TYR A 80 -4.43 -0.76 0.69
CA TYR A 80 -3.55 0.04 -0.14
C TYR A 80 -3.72 1.56 0.00
N GLY A 81 -4.94 2.04 0.26
CA GLY A 81 -5.17 3.41 0.72
C GLY A 81 -4.49 3.71 2.06
N LEU A 82 -4.49 2.78 3.01
CA LEU A 82 -3.77 2.93 4.28
C LEU A 82 -2.24 2.93 4.09
N MET A 83 -1.72 2.16 3.12
CA MET A 83 -0.31 2.28 2.72
C MET A 83 0.00 3.70 2.23
N ALA A 84 -0.88 4.30 1.42
CA ALA A 84 -0.69 5.67 0.92
C ALA A 84 -0.62 6.69 2.07
N LEU A 85 -1.48 6.57 3.09
CA LEU A 85 -1.38 7.40 4.30
C LEU A 85 -0.07 7.15 5.05
N SER A 86 0.33 5.89 5.21
CA SER A 86 1.60 5.53 5.85
C SER A 86 2.79 6.19 5.14
N THR A 87 2.87 6.10 3.81
CA THR A 87 3.92 6.76 3.03
C THR A 87 3.89 8.27 3.17
N PHE A 88 2.71 8.90 3.20
CA PHE A 88 2.58 10.34 3.37
C PHE A 88 3.20 10.80 4.69
N PHE A 89 2.82 10.16 5.81
CA PHE A 89 3.38 10.48 7.11
C PHE A 89 4.88 10.17 7.19
N THR A 90 5.35 9.12 6.52
CA THR A 90 6.79 8.85 6.37
C THR A 90 7.51 9.96 5.62
N GLY A 91 6.92 10.53 4.56
CA GLY A 91 7.49 11.68 3.86
C GLY A 91 7.71 12.90 4.77
N LEU A 92 6.88 13.07 5.81
CA LEU A 92 7.05 14.14 6.80
C LEU A 92 8.24 13.91 7.73
N THR A 93 8.61 12.64 7.99
CA THR A 93 9.75 12.29 8.86
C THR A 93 11.08 12.64 8.21
N ILE A 94 11.16 12.65 6.88
CA ILE A 94 12.41 12.87 6.14
C ILE A 94 12.90 14.32 6.28
N GLU A 95 14.18 14.43 6.65
CA GLU A 95 14.97 15.65 6.60
C GLU A 95 15.97 15.59 5.45
N PRO A 96 15.67 16.28 4.34
CA PRO A 96 16.45 16.11 3.14
C PRO A 96 17.80 16.85 3.24
N LYS A 97 18.91 16.10 3.20
CA LYS A 97 20.27 16.65 3.15
C LYS A 97 20.83 16.66 1.72
N THR A 98 20.31 15.79 0.86
CA THR A 98 20.75 15.60 -0.53
C THR A 98 19.57 15.70 -1.52
N LYS A 99 19.87 15.82 -2.82
CA LYS A 99 18.83 15.77 -3.88
C LYS A 99 18.04 14.46 -3.86
N ALA A 100 18.72 13.33 -3.60
CA ALA A 100 18.07 12.02 -3.48
C ALA A 100 17.03 12.00 -2.35
N ASP A 101 17.36 12.57 -1.19
CA ASP A 101 16.44 12.62 -0.05
C ASP A 101 15.23 13.54 -0.34
N LYS A 102 15.44 14.64 -1.10
CA LYS A 102 14.34 15.50 -1.58
C LYS A 102 13.37 14.74 -2.48
N TRP A 103 13.88 13.97 -3.44
CA TRP A 103 13.06 13.13 -4.32
C TRP A 103 12.30 12.07 -3.54
N LEU A 104 12.97 11.37 -2.63
CA LEU A 104 12.35 10.36 -1.77
C LEU A 104 11.19 10.97 -0.97
N LYS A 105 11.43 12.11 -0.33
CA LYS A 105 10.40 12.84 0.43
C LYS A 105 9.20 13.17 -0.45
N TRP A 106 9.43 13.73 -1.64
CA TRP A 106 8.35 14.11 -2.54
C TRP A 106 7.55 12.91 -3.04
N LEU A 107 8.21 11.81 -3.42
CA LEU A 107 7.52 10.57 -3.79
C LEU A 107 6.61 10.11 -2.64
N LEU A 108 7.15 10.01 -1.42
CA LEU A 108 6.37 9.56 -0.27
C LEU A 108 5.17 10.47 0.04
N LEU A 109 5.32 11.79 -0.07
CA LEU A 109 4.23 12.75 0.14
C LEU A 109 3.18 12.69 -0.97
N ILE A 110 3.58 12.68 -2.23
CA ILE A 110 2.66 12.63 -3.38
C ILE A 110 1.86 11.34 -3.37
N HIS A 111 2.46 10.22 -2.93
CA HIS A 111 1.77 8.95 -2.85
C HIS A 111 0.53 9.00 -1.93
N GLY A 112 0.50 9.91 -0.95
CA GLY A 112 -0.68 10.13 -0.09
C GLY A 112 -1.97 10.45 -0.85
N ILE A 113 -1.89 11.04 -2.05
CA ILE A 113 -3.05 11.38 -2.88
C ILE A 113 -3.86 10.13 -3.26
N PHE A 114 -3.20 8.97 -3.40
CA PHE A 114 -3.87 7.71 -3.74
C PHE A 114 -4.82 7.22 -2.64
N PHE A 115 -4.72 7.73 -1.41
CA PHE A 115 -5.72 7.42 -0.38
C PHE A 115 -7.13 7.80 -0.83
N ILE A 116 -7.30 8.99 -1.41
CA ILE A 116 -8.62 9.49 -1.86
C ILE A 116 -9.20 8.55 -2.90
N SER A 117 -8.38 8.16 -3.86
CA SER A 117 -8.78 7.31 -4.97
C SER A 117 -9.15 5.90 -4.49
N CYS A 118 -8.34 5.32 -3.61
CA CYS A 118 -8.58 3.99 -3.02
C CYS A 118 -9.79 3.96 -2.08
N PHE A 119 -10.10 5.08 -1.40
CA PHE A 119 -11.19 5.16 -0.44
C PHE A 119 -12.54 5.47 -1.11
N ILE A 120 -12.56 6.42 -2.05
CA ILE A 120 -13.81 6.94 -2.62
C ILE A 120 -14.33 6.09 -3.77
N MET A 121 -13.46 5.63 -4.69
CA MET A 121 -13.92 4.91 -5.89
C MET A 121 -14.73 3.63 -5.58
N PRO A 122 -14.35 2.80 -4.58
CA PRO A 122 -15.16 1.64 -4.19
C PRO A 122 -16.53 2.02 -3.64
N ILE A 123 -16.59 3.07 -2.82
CA ILE A 123 -17.85 3.55 -2.23
C ILE A 123 -18.81 4.04 -3.32
N LEU A 124 -18.28 4.66 -4.38
CA LEU A 124 -19.06 5.10 -5.54
C LEU A 124 -19.44 3.97 -6.50
N GLY A 125 -19.04 2.72 -6.23
CA GLY A 125 -19.36 1.57 -7.07
C GLY A 125 -18.69 1.59 -8.44
N MET A 126 -17.56 2.29 -8.57
CA MET A 126 -16.81 2.41 -9.84
C MET A 126 -16.20 1.08 -10.30
N PHE A 127 -16.07 0.11 -9.39
CA PHE A 127 -15.62 -1.26 -9.67
C PHE A 127 -16.80 -2.21 -9.50
N ASN A 128 -17.34 -2.75 -10.60
CA ASN A 128 -18.48 -3.66 -10.59
C ASN A 128 -18.34 -4.76 -11.67
N GLN A 129 -19.19 -5.78 -11.68
CA GLN A 129 -19.03 -6.92 -12.59
C GLN A 129 -19.27 -6.57 -14.07
N ASP A 130 -20.02 -5.51 -14.35
CA ASP A 130 -20.23 -5.01 -15.71
C ASP A 130 -19.01 -4.24 -16.24
N SER A 131 -18.04 -3.93 -15.38
CA SER A 131 -16.76 -3.33 -15.71
C SER A 131 -15.75 -4.32 -16.32
N GLN A 132 -16.18 -5.42 -16.95
CA GLN A 132 -15.28 -6.38 -17.61
C GLN A 132 -14.32 -5.73 -18.61
N SER A 133 -14.72 -4.62 -19.24
CA SER A 133 -13.87 -3.78 -20.11
C SER A 133 -12.76 -3.01 -19.37
N LEU A 134 -12.76 -2.99 -18.03
CA LEU A 134 -11.77 -2.38 -17.14
C LEU A 134 -10.74 -3.36 -16.57
N THR A 135 -10.75 -4.64 -16.95
CA THR A 135 -9.74 -5.62 -16.49
C THR A 135 -8.30 -5.19 -16.77
N TRP A 136 -8.05 -4.49 -17.88
CA TRP A 136 -6.74 -3.92 -18.20
C TRP A 136 -6.34 -2.75 -17.28
N ILE A 137 -7.31 -2.02 -16.71
CA ILE A 137 -7.05 -0.86 -15.83
C ILE A 137 -6.47 -1.35 -14.51
N GLY A 138 -6.97 -2.45 -13.95
CA GLY A 138 -6.38 -3.06 -12.75
C GLY A 138 -4.90 -3.41 -12.96
N THR A 139 -4.59 -4.05 -14.09
CA THR A 139 -3.20 -4.37 -14.47
C THR A 139 -2.35 -3.13 -14.67
N ALA A 140 -2.88 -2.09 -15.34
CA ALA A 140 -2.17 -0.85 -15.57
C ALA A 140 -1.85 -0.11 -14.26
N VAL A 141 -2.80 -0.04 -13.33
CA VAL A 141 -2.60 0.55 -12.00
C VAL A 141 -1.54 -0.23 -11.21
N LEU A 142 -1.58 -1.56 -11.24
CA LEU A 142 -0.57 -2.38 -10.56
C LEU A 142 0.83 -2.16 -11.14
N MET A 143 0.93 -2.10 -12.46
CA MET A 143 2.20 -1.83 -13.14
C MET A 143 2.74 -0.44 -12.82
N PHE A 144 1.87 0.58 -12.83
CA PHE A 144 2.21 1.93 -12.41
C PHE A 144 2.78 1.92 -10.98
N TRP A 145 2.15 1.19 -10.07
CA TRP A 145 2.63 1.05 -8.70
C TRP A 145 3.97 0.35 -8.58
N CYS A 146 4.20 -0.74 -9.31
CA CYS A 146 5.52 -1.37 -9.37
C CYS A 146 6.59 -0.37 -9.81
N VAL A 147 6.33 0.37 -10.90
CA VAL A 147 7.26 1.39 -11.41
C VAL A 147 7.46 2.53 -10.40
N TYR A 148 6.41 2.92 -9.68
CA TYR A 148 6.47 3.98 -8.67
C TYR A 148 7.29 3.60 -7.45
N PHE A 149 7.17 2.35 -6.97
CA PHE A 149 7.85 1.90 -5.76
C PHE A 149 9.31 1.47 -5.97
N VAL A 150 9.73 1.18 -7.20
CA VAL A 150 11.15 0.94 -7.53
C VAL A 150 12.06 2.11 -7.08
N PRO A 151 11.84 3.37 -7.52
CA PRO A 151 12.67 4.48 -7.08
C PRO A 151 12.50 4.76 -5.58
N VAL A 152 11.31 4.56 -5.00
CA VAL A 152 11.10 4.68 -3.54
C VAL A 152 11.99 3.71 -2.79
N GLY A 153 12.04 2.43 -3.17
CA GLY A 153 12.88 1.43 -2.53
C GLY A 153 14.38 1.74 -2.65
N LEU A 154 14.85 2.09 -3.85
CA LEU A 154 16.25 2.46 -4.09
C LEU A 154 16.67 3.70 -3.28
N LEU A 155 15.84 4.74 -3.28
CA LEU A 155 16.12 5.96 -2.54
C LEU A 155 16.03 5.73 -1.02
N SER A 156 15.10 4.89 -0.55
CA SER A 156 15.01 4.48 0.85
C SER A 156 16.29 3.79 1.31
N PHE A 157 16.81 2.84 0.51
CA PHE A 157 18.08 2.18 0.79
C PHE A 157 19.25 3.18 0.90
N LEU A 158 19.35 4.10 -0.06
CA LEU A 158 20.38 5.15 -0.04
C LEU A 158 20.22 6.11 1.13
N TYR A 159 18.99 6.40 1.55
CA TYR A 159 18.70 7.23 2.71
C TYR A 159 19.17 6.55 4.00
N PHE A 160 18.78 5.29 4.22
CA PHE A 160 19.16 4.54 5.43
C PHE A 160 20.66 4.25 5.51
N LYS A 161 21.33 3.97 4.39
CA LYS A 161 22.78 3.76 4.34
C LYS A 161 23.59 4.96 4.87
N LYS A 162 23.03 6.16 4.86
CA LYS A 162 23.69 7.37 5.39
C LYS A 162 23.45 7.57 6.89
N GLN A 163 22.49 6.86 7.47
CA GLN A 163 22.06 6.99 8.87
C GLN A 163 22.67 5.91 9.77
N ALA A 164 23.18 4.83 9.18
CA ALA A 164 23.98 3.78 9.81
C ALA A 164 25.47 4.07 9.65
#